data_AF-A0A923MWX1-F1
#
_entry.id   AF-A0A923MWX1-F1
#
_cell.length_a   1.000
_cell.length_b   1.000
_cell.length_c   1.000
_cell.angle_alpha   90.00
_cell.angle_beta   90.00
_cell.angle_gamma   90.00
#
_symmetry.space_group_name_H-M   'P 1'
#
loop_
_entity.id
_entity.type
_entity.pdbx_description
1 polymer ?
#
loop_
_entity_poly.entity_id
_entity_poly.type
_entity_poly.pdbx_seq_one_letter_code
_entity_poly.pdbx_strand_id
1 'polypeptide(L)'
;MDNKTQEFYDRLKTELDSSNTWPSLYLFKFIVPTENDNVKRVELAFDSMGAVIKTTKSKTAKYTSISVSVEVKDSQEIIDKYQEVSTIKGIVSL
;
A
#
# COMPACT_ATOMS: atom_id res chain seq x y z
N MET A 1 -13.11 14.03 -4.37
CA MET A 1 -12.01 13.20 -4.92
C MET A 1 -11.67 13.73 -6.29
N ASP A 2 -10.39 13.99 -6.53
CA ASP A 2 -9.86 14.47 -7.81
C ASP A 2 -10.02 13.39 -8.89
N ASN A 3 -10.57 13.74 -10.06
CA ASN A 3 -10.84 12.80 -11.16
C ASN A 3 -9.62 11.93 -11.53
N LYS A 4 -8.40 12.48 -11.40
CA LYS A 4 -7.15 11.77 -11.71
C LYS A 4 -6.88 10.55 -10.85
N THR A 5 -7.26 10.60 -9.57
CA THR A 5 -7.00 9.49 -8.64
C THR A 5 -7.93 8.31 -8.95
N GLN A 6 -9.16 8.61 -9.38
CA GLN A 6 -10.13 7.60 -9.74
C GLN A 6 -9.74 6.87 -11.04
N GLU A 7 -9.28 7.60 -12.06
CA GLU A 7 -8.75 6.99 -13.30
C GLU A 7 -7.52 6.10 -13.05
N PHE A 8 -6.62 6.52 -12.15
CA PHE A 8 -5.46 5.71 -11.78
C PHE A 8 -5.87 4.37 -11.16
N TYR A 9 -6.79 4.39 -10.19
CA TYR A 9 -7.23 3.16 -9.53
C TYR A 9 -8.07 2.27 -10.45
N ASP A 10 -8.90 2.83 -11.32
CA ASP A 10 -9.68 2.06 -12.29
C ASP A 10 -8.78 1.30 -13.28
N ARG A 11 -7.74 1.99 -13.78
CA ARG A 11 -6.71 1.38 -14.62
C ARG A 11 -5.93 0.31 -13.86
N LEU A 12 -5.47 0.63 -12.63
CA LEU A 12 -4.72 -0.32 -11.80
C LEU A 12 -5.55 -1.58 -11.54
N LYS A 13 -6.84 -1.43 -11.20
CA LYS A 13 -7.77 -2.54 -10.99
C LYS A 13 -7.89 -3.41 -12.24
N THR A 14 -8.04 -2.79 -13.41
CA THR A 14 -8.15 -3.51 -14.69
C THR A 14 -6.86 -4.28 -15.03
N GLU A 15 -5.69 -3.66 -14.83
CA GLU A 15 -4.39 -4.33 -15.03
C GLU A 15 -4.21 -5.51 -14.06
N LEU A 16 -4.59 -5.32 -12.80
CA LEU A 16 -4.53 -6.35 -11.75
C LEU A 16 -5.44 -7.54 -12.05
N ASP A 17 -6.68 -7.27 -12.46
CA ASP A 17 -7.68 -8.29 -12.78
C ASP A 17 -7.31 -9.09 -14.03
N SER A 18 -6.72 -8.43 -15.04
CA SER A 18 -6.27 -9.09 -16.27
C SER A 18 -4.97 -9.88 -16.09
N SER A 19 -4.10 -9.47 -15.16
CA SER A 19 -2.76 -10.05 -15.02
C SER A 19 -2.63 -11.07 -13.89
N ASN A 20 -3.55 -11.08 -12.92
CA ASN A 20 -3.51 -11.99 -11.76
C ASN A 20 -4.79 -12.80 -11.63
N THR A 21 -4.63 -14.02 -11.12
CA THR A 21 -5.73 -14.87 -10.69
C THR A 21 -5.80 -14.85 -9.17
N TRP A 22 -6.95 -14.50 -8.60
CA TRP A 22 -7.11 -14.33 -7.16
C TRP A 22 -7.67 -15.58 -6.46
N PRO A 23 -7.36 -15.83 -5.16
CA PRO A 23 -6.50 -15.04 -4.28
C PRO A 23 -5.02 -15.14 -4.67
N SER A 24 -4.29 -14.03 -4.55
CA SER A 24 -2.86 -13.96 -4.91
C SER A 24 -2.10 -13.09 -3.93
N LEU A 25 -0.80 -13.39 -3.78
CA LEU A 25 0.09 -12.62 -2.92
C LEU A 25 0.48 -11.32 -3.63
N TYR A 26 0.03 -10.18 -3.09
CA TYR A 26 0.40 -8.87 -3.58
C TYR A 26 1.43 -8.20 -2.67
N LEU A 27 2.44 -7.57 -3.27
CA LEU A 27 3.49 -6.84 -2.58
C LEU A 27 3.27 -5.33 -2.76
N PHE A 28 2.79 -4.68 -1.71
CA PHE A 28 2.73 -3.23 -1.66
C PHE A 28 4.07 -2.65 -1.26
N LYS A 29 4.45 -1.53 -1.88
CA LYS A 29 5.62 -0.74 -1.48
C LYS A 29 5.18 0.68 -1.17
N PHE A 30 5.45 1.09 0.06
CA PHE A 30 5.21 2.44 0.53
C PHE A 30 6.52 3.09 0.97
N ILE A 31 6.60 4.39 0.82
CA ILE A 31 7.66 5.22 1.37
C ILE A 31 6.95 6.30 2.19
N VAL A 32 7.25 6.34 3.49
CA VAL A 32 6.71 7.35 4.39
C VAL A 32 7.86 8.12 5.04
N PRO A 33 7.68 9.39 5.39
CA PRO A 33 8.62 10.09 6.26
C PRO A 33 8.71 9.35 7.60
N THR A 34 9.92 9.20 8.13
CA THR A 34 10.16 8.46 9.39
C THR A 34 9.54 9.17 10.60
N GLU A 35 9.28 10.47 10.51
CA GLU A 35 8.61 11.26 11.55
C GLU A 35 7.08 10.99 11.59
N ASN A 36 6.44 11.14 12.76
CA ASN A 36 4.98 11.08 13.01
C ASN A 36 4.27 9.70 13.05
N ASP A 37 4.93 8.62 13.49
CA ASP A 37 4.28 7.29 13.65
C ASP A 37 3.59 6.76 12.38
N ASN A 38 3.93 7.30 11.20
CA ASN A 38 3.34 6.90 9.92
C ASN A 38 3.61 5.42 9.61
N VAL A 39 4.79 4.93 10.00
CA VAL A 39 5.15 3.52 9.87
C VAL A 39 4.17 2.63 10.62
N LYS A 40 3.89 2.95 11.90
CA LYS A 40 2.90 2.23 12.69
C LYS A 40 1.50 2.31 12.12
N ARG A 41 1.10 3.45 11.53
CA ARG A 41 -0.21 3.58 10.89
C ARG A 41 -0.36 2.63 9.70
N VAL A 42 0.68 2.53 8.87
CA VAL A 42 0.70 1.53 7.80
C VAL A 42 0.68 0.13 8.42
N GLU A 43 1.52 -0.15 9.41
CA GLU A 43 1.54 -1.47 10.07
C GLU A 43 0.17 -1.88 10.61
N LEU A 44 -0.50 -1.00 11.35
CA LEU A 44 -1.83 -1.21 11.91
C LEU A 44 -2.90 -1.40 10.84
N ALA A 45 -2.79 -0.72 9.69
CA ALA A 45 -3.71 -0.94 8.59
C ALA A 45 -3.66 -2.41 8.13
N PHE A 46 -2.48 -3.02 8.07
CA PHE A 46 -2.30 -4.38 7.53
C PHE A 46 -2.23 -5.49 8.60
N ASP A 47 -2.16 -5.14 9.89
CA ASP A 47 -2.00 -6.06 11.02
C ASP A 47 -3.06 -7.18 11.07
N SER A 48 -4.32 -6.87 10.73
CA SER A 48 -5.43 -7.83 10.80
C SER A 48 -5.51 -8.81 9.62
N MET A 49 -4.66 -8.67 8.60
CA MET A 49 -4.73 -9.49 7.38
C MET A 49 -3.68 -10.62 7.35
N GLY A 50 -2.86 -10.77 8.41
CA GLY A 50 -1.72 -11.70 8.38
C GLY A 50 -0.63 -11.27 7.40
N ALA A 51 -0.56 -9.97 7.10
CA ALA A 51 0.40 -9.40 6.17
C ALA A 51 1.82 -9.46 6.72
N VAL A 52 2.80 -9.80 5.88
CA VAL A 52 4.22 -9.74 6.22
C VAL A 52 4.72 -8.33 5.91
N ILE A 53 4.95 -7.55 6.97
CA ILE A 53 5.40 -6.16 6.85
C ILE A 53 6.92 -6.09 7.11
N LYS A 54 7.64 -5.49 6.17
CA LYS A 54 9.07 -5.22 6.27
C LYS A 54 9.33 -3.73 6.16
N THR A 55 9.90 -3.15 7.21
CA THR A 55 10.27 -1.73 7.25
C THR A 55 11.78 -1.57 7.15
N THR A 56 12.24 -0.76 6.20
CA THR A 56 13.66 -0.44 6.01
C THR A 56 13.85 1.06 6.09
N LYS A 57 14.64 1.52 7.06
CA LYS A 57 14.99 2.94 7.20
C LYS A 57 15.98 3.35 6.11
N SER A 58 15.77 4.51 5.51
CA SER A 58 16.69 5.07 4.51
C SER A 58 18.03 5.44 5.13
N LYS A 59 19.09 5.51 4.31
CA LYS A 59 20.45 5.90 4.75
C LYS A 59 20.50 7.22 5.52
N THR A 60 19.64 8.19 5.18
CA THR A 60 19.57 9.50 5.84
C THR A 60 18.54 9.55 6.97
N ALA A 61 17.90 8.43 7.30
CA ALA A 61 16.79 8.31 8.27
C ALA A 61 15.56 9.20 8.03
N LYS A 62 15.52 9.99 6.93
CA LYS A 62 14.38 10.87 6.60
C LYS A 62 13.11 10.11 6.19
N TYR A 63 13.29 8.98 5.50
CA TYR A 63 12.20 8.15 5.00
C TYR A 63 12.36 6.70 5.42
N THR A 64 11.24 6.01 5.60
CA THR A 64 11.17 4.58 5.84
C THR A 64 10.39 3.94 4.71
N SER A 65 11.02 2.96 4.05
CA SER A 65 10.37 2.13 3.04
C SER A 65 9.68 0.97 3.73
N ILE A 66 8.41 0.77 3.43
CA ILE A 66 7.56 -0.28 4.00
C ILE A 66 7.15 -1.19 2.85
N SER A 67 7.46 -2.47 2.97
CA SER A 67 7.06 -3.51 2.02
C SER A 67 6.05 -4.41 2.71
N VAL A 68 4.85 -4.50 2.16
CA VAL A 68 3.77 -5.30 2.74
C VAL A 68 3.39 -6.40 1.78
N SER A 69 3.64 -7.66 2.17
CA SER A 69 3.20 -8.84 1.42
C SER A 69 1.96 -9.41 2.06
N VAL A 70 0.84 -9.41 1.35
CA VAL A 70 -0.44 -9.95 1.86
C VAL A 70 -1.17 -10.69 0.75
N GLU A 71 -1.85 -11.77 1.12
CA GLU A 71 -2.76 -12.47 0.23
C GLU A 71 -4.05 -11.66 0.13
N VAL A 72 -4.36 -11.18 -1.06
CA VAL A 72 -5.58 -10.42 -1.33
C VAL A 72 -6.53 -11.28 -2.16
N LYS A 73 -7.83 -11.10 -1.91
CA LYS A 73 -8.88 -11.91 -2.54
C LYS A 73 -9.28 -11.42 -3.91
N ASP A 74 -9.03 -10.15 -4.20
CA ASP A 74 -9.38 -9.49 -5.44
C ASP A 74 -8.64 -8.16 -5.58
N SER A 75 -8.72 -7.59 -6.79
CA SER A 75 -8.14 -6.29 -7.11
C SER A 75 -8.79 -5.14 -6.34
N GLN A 76 -10.04 -5.27 -5.88
CA GLN A 76 -10.74 -4.21 -5.13
C GLN A 76 -10.14 -4.04 -3.74
N GLU A 77 -9.76 -5.12 -3.05
CA GLU A 77 -9.04 -5.04 -1.76
C GLU A 77 -7.73 -4.25 -1.89
N ILE A 78 -7.01 -4.40 -3.01
CA ILE A 78 -5.78 -3.63 -3.26
C ILE A 78 -6.07 -2.13 -3.32
N ILE A 79 -7.10 -1.75 -4.09
CA ILE A 79 -7.48 -0.34 -4.25
C ILE A 79 -7.92 0.25 -2.92
N ASP A 80 -8.80 -0.43 -2.19
CA ASP A 80 -9.30 0.02 -0.89
C ASP A 80 -8.13 0.25 0.08
N LYS A 81 -7.16 -0.66 0.06
CA LYS A 81 -5.97 -0.56 0.89
C LYS A 81 -5.08 0.61 0.54
N TYR A 82 -4.88 0.87 -0.76
CA TYR A 82 -4.17 2.07 -1.20
C TYR A 82 -4.88 3.35 -0.74
N GLN A 83 -6.21 3.40 -0.82
CA GLN A 83 -6.99 4.55 -0.37
C GLN A 83 -6.91 4.75 1.14
N GLU A 84 -7.00 3.68 1.93
CA GLU A 84 -6.88 3.69 3.38
C GLU A 84 -5.53 4.28 3.81
N VAL A 85 -4.43 3.76 3.26
CA VAL A 85 -3.09 4.26 3.61
C VAL A 85 -2.77 5.61 2.97
N SER A 86 -3.40 5.98 1.85
CA SER A 86 -3.26 7.31 1.23
C SER A 86 -3.73 8.45 2.14
N THR A 87 -4.52 8.15 3.18
CA THR A 87 -4.87 9.14 4.22
C THR A 87 -3.65 9.58 5.05
N ILE A 88 -2.56 8.80 5.04
CA ILE A 88 -1.32 9.09 5.76
C ILE A 88 -0.56 10.21 5.04
N LYS A 89 -0.40 11.34 5.72
CA LYS A 89 0.23 12.53 5.15
C LYS A 89 1.70 12.26 4.78
N GLY A 90 2.00 12.42 3.49
CA GLY A 90 3.36 12.24 2.96
C GLY A 90 3.71 10.80 2.58
N ILE A 91 2.74 9.88 2.57
CA ILE A 91 2.94 8.55 1.99
C ILE A 91 3.11 8.62 0.48
N VAL A 92 4.02 7.79 -0.03
CA VAL A 92 4.24 7.57 -1.46
C VAL A 92 4.12 6.08 -1.72
N SER A 93 3.21 5.69 -2.59
CA SER A 93 3.09 4.33 -3.12
C SER A 93 3.95 4.14 -4.36
N LEU A 94 4.61 2.99 -4.49
CA LEU A 94 5.51 2.60 -5.58
C LEU A 94 4.94 1.48 -6.45
#